data_AF-A0A931BAY1-F1
#
_entry.id   AF-A0A931BAY1-F1
#
_cell.length_a   1.000
_cell.length_b   1.000
_cell.length_c   1.000
_cell.angle_alpha   90.00
_cell.angle_beta   90.00
_cell.angle_gamma   90.00
#
_symmetry.space_group_name_H-M   'P 1'
#
loop_
_entity.id
_entity.type
_entity.pdbx_description
1 polymer ?
#
loop_
_entity_poly.entity_id
_entity_poly.type
_entity_poly.pdbx_seq_one_letter_code
_entity_poly.pdbx_strand_id
1 'polypeptide(L)'
;MTPEKLAEQDEHAAKILRLARHEVGSPDATYAVVETLLGLFQEWSSEGPVLRAMDDLQWVDPTSAMFAYRLGPVSRQEPLLLAVACRTGQLDTHIERLLCGWQRQRAPATQTELRPPASSAVDQLLAAETLAEPGPQERAWAAGAAGNPYYHPQLIAAR
;
A
#
# COMPACT_ATOMS: atom_id res chain seq x y z
N MET A 1 -16.32 -4.54 6.79
CA MET A 1 -16.84 -5.73 6.09
C MET A 1 -16.08 -6.94 6.62
N THR A 2 -16.77 -7.99 7.07
CA THR A 2 -16.10 -9.17 7.66
C THR A 2 -15.55 -10.07 6.54
N PRO A 3 -14.47 -10.85 6.78
CA PRO A 3 -13.92 -11.78 5.79
C PRO A 3 -14.98 -12.76 5.26
N GLU A 4 -15.89 -13.18 6.15
CA GLU A 4 -16.99 -14.11 5.84
C GLU A 4 -17.98 -13.50 4.83
N LYS A 5 -18.33 -12.22 4.98
CA LYS A 5 -19.19 -11.50 4.02
C LYS A 5 -18.54 -11.31 2.65
N LEU A 6 -17.21 -11.22 2.60
CA LEU A 6 -16.46 -11.14 1.34
C LEU A 6 -16.46 -12.49 0.61
N ALA A 7 -16.33 -13.59 1.35
CA ALA A 7 -16.36 -14.94 0.79
C ALA A 7 -17.73 -15.40 0.27
N GLU A 8 -18.82 -14.81 0.76
CA GLU A 8 -20.16 -15.05 0.19
C GLU A 8 -20.32 -14.48 -1.23
N GLN A 9 -19.47 -13.53 -1.62
CA GLN A 9 -19.57 -12.81 -2.88
C GLN A 9 -18.39 -13.07 -3.84
N ASP A 10 -17.33 -13.72 -3.35
CA ASP A 10 -16.09 -13.96 -4.09
C ASP A 10 -15.61 -15.41 -3.86
N GLU A 11 -15.61 -16.20 -4.94
CA GLU A 11 -15.18 -17.60 -4.93
C GLU A 11 -13.72 -17.76 -4.48
N HIS A 12 -12.86 -16.79 -4.78
CA HIS A 12 -11.47 -16.80 -4.35
C HIS A 12 -11.35 -16.54 -2.85
N ALA A 13 -12.12 -15.58 -2.32
CA ALA A 13 -12.18 -15.35 -0.89
C ALA A 13 -12.73 -16.58 -0.14
N ALA A 14 -13.72 -17.27 -0.71
CA ALA A 14 -14.21 -18.54 -0.17
C ALA A 14 -13.14 -19.64 -0.18
N LYS A 15 -12.39 -19.78 -1.28
CA LYS A 15 -11.28 -20.73 -1.41
C LYS A 15 -10.18 -20.46 -0.38
N ILE A 16 -9.76 -19.21 -0.24
CA ILE A 16 -8.73 -18.77 0.73
C ILE A 16 -9.21 -19.05 2.15
N LEU A 17 -10.44 -18.67 2.50
CA LEU A 17 -10.98 -18.92 3.84
C LEU A 17 -11.15 -20.41 4.14
N ARG A 18 -11.46 -21.24 3.14
CA ARG A 18 -11.53 -22.69 3.31
C ARG A 18 -10.16 -23.29 3.62
N LEU A 19 -9.13 -22.88 2.88
CA LEU A 19 -7.75 -23.31 3.11
C LEU A 19 -7.25 -22.84 4.48
N ALA A 20 -7.50 -21.59 4.83
CA ALA A 20 -7.16 -21.04 6.14
C ALA A 20 -7.85 -21.82 7.27
N ARG A 21 -9.09 -22.29 7.10
CA ARG A 21 -9.84 -23.06 8.11
C ARG A 21 -9.37 -24.50 8.29
N HIS A 22 -8.89 -25.15 7.23
CA HIS A 22 -8.67 -26.60 7.24
C HIS A 22 -7.33 -27.02 7.87
N GLU A 23 -6.38 -26.10 8.05
CA GLU A 23 -5.01 -26.43 8.50
C GLU A 23 -4.43 -25.45 9.56
N VAL A 24 -5.29 -24.70 10.27
CA VAL A 24 -4.89 -23.63 11.21
C VAL A 24 -3.78 -24.08 12.17
N GLY A 25 -2.58 -23.50 12.02
CA GLY A 25 -1.47 -23.63 12.97
C GLY A 25 -0.25 -24.44 12.51
N SER A 26 -0.31 -25.09 11.34
CA SER A 26 0.87 -25.78 10.76
C SER A 26 1.63 -24.87 9.78
N PRO A 27 2.98 -24.94 9.73
CA PRO A 27 3.76 -24.31 8.66
C PRO A 27 3.31 -24.69 7.23
N ASP A 28 2.83 -25.93 7.05
CA ASP A 28 2.35 -26.45 5.76
C ASP A 28 1.06 -25.73 5.30
N ALA A 29 0.19 -25.40 6.25
CA ALA A 29 -1.03 -24.62 6.04
C ALA A 29 -0.75 -23.23 5.49
N THR A 30 0.17 -22.55 6.16
CA THR A 30 0.60 -21.21 5.78
C THR A 30 1.20 -21.23 4.39
N TYR A 31 2.00 -22.25 4.07
CA TYR A 31 2.55 -22.43 2.73
C TYR A 31 1.47 -22.64 1.68
N ALA A 32 0.50 -23.53 1.92
CA ALA A 32 -0.60 -23.81 0.99
C ALA A 32 -1.49 -22.58 0.72
N VAL A 33 -1.77 -21.78 1.76
CA VAL A 33 -2.50 -20.52 1.63
C VAL A 33 -1.71 -19.53 0.77
N VAL A 34 -0.40 -19.39 1.02
CA VAL A 34 0.47 -18.49 0.25
C VAL A 34 0.55 -18.90 -1.22
N GLU A 35 0.74 -20.18 -1.53
CA GLU A 35 0.76 -20.67 -2.93
C GLU A 35 -0.57 -20.42 -3.62
N THR A 36 -1.69 -20.63 -2.92
CA THR A 36 -3.03 -20.37 -3.47
C THR A 36 -3.22 -18.89 -3.78
N LEU A 37 -2.78 -18.00 -2.88
CA LEU A 37 -2.83 -16.56 -3.11
C LEU A 37 -1.92 -16.15 -4.28
N LEU A 38 -0.75 -16.76 -4.44
CA LEU A 38 0.13 -16.46 -5.59
C LEU A 38 -0.49 -16.92 -6.91
N GLY A 39 -1.07 -18.12 -6.95
CA GLY A 39 -1.78 -18.63 -8.12
C GLY A 39 -2.96 -17.73 -8.52
N LEU A 40 -3.68 -17.17 -7.54
CA LEU A 40 -4.75 -16.22 -7.79
C LEU A 40 -4.26 -14.94 -8.48
N PHE A 41 -3.12 -14.41 -8.04
CA PHE A 41 -2.54 -13.22 -8.67
C PHE A 41 -2.06 -13.50 -10.09
N GLN A 42 -1.57 -14.71 -10.36
CA GLN A 42 -1.20 -15.17 -11.70
C GLN A 42 -2.43 -15.35 -12.61
N GLU A 43 -3.50 -15.92 -12.09
CA GLU A 43 -4.75 -16.08 -12.82
C GLU A 43 -5.32 -14.72 -13.22
N TRP A 44 -5.37 -13.77 -12.30
CA TRP A 44 -5.80 -12.40 -12.60
C TRP A 44 -4.91 -11.70 -13.63
N SER A 45 -3.59 -11.91 -13.57
CA SER A 45 -2.68 -11.31 -14.56
C SER A 45 -2.74 -12.01 -15.93
N SER A 46 -3.23 -13.26 -15.99
CA SER A 46 -3.40 -13.98 -17.25
C SER A 46 -4.51 -13.39 -18.13
N GLU A 47 -5.51 -12.74 -17.51
CA GLU A 47 -6.60 -12.05 -18.22
C GLU A 47 -6.19 -10.68 -18.76
N GLY A 48 -5.12 -10.08 -18.22
CA GLY A 48 -4.57 -8.81 -18.68
C GLY A 48 -3.70 -8.11 -17.63
N PRO A 49 -3.17 -6.92 -17.94
CA PRO A 49 -2.32 -6.18 -17.02
C PRO A 49 -3.05 -5.77 -15.73
N VAL A 50 -2.41 -6.03 -14.60
CA VAL A 50 -2.97 -5.83 -13.27
C VAL A 50 -2.07 -4.91 -12.44
N LEU A 51 -2.65 -3.83 -11.89
CA LEU A 51 -2.03 -3.04 -10.82
C LEU A 51 -2.61 -3.48 -9.46
N ARG A 52 -1.74 -3.67 -8.48
CA ARG A 52 -2.13 -3.90 -7.08
C ARG A 52 -1.44 -2.88 -6.19
N ALA A 53 -2.25 -2.09 -5.49
CA ALA A 53 -1.80 -1.09 -4.53
C ALA A 53 -1.90 -1.65 -3.10
N MET A 54 -0.80 -1.63 -2.36
CA MET A 54 -0.73 -1.98 -0.95
C MET A 54 -0.36 -0.73 -0.17
N ASP A 55 -1.26 -0.26 0.68
CA ASP A 55 -1.00 0.87 1.57
C ASP A 55 -0.65 0.38 2.98
N ASP A 56 -0.02 1.24 3.76
CA ASP A 56 0.36 1.00 5.15
C ASP A 56 1.15 -0.31 5.36
N LEU A 57 2.11 -0.60 4.47
CA LEU A 57 2.93 -1.82 4.55
C LEU A 57 3.59 -2.01 5.92
N GLN A 58 3.86 -0.91 6.65
CA GLN A 58 4.43 -0.96 8.00
C GLN A 58 3.57 -1.72 9.04
N TRP A 59 2.30 -2.01 8.75
CA TRP A 59 1.40 -2.73 9.66
C TRP A 59 1.17 -4.19 9.29
N VAL A 60 1.84 -4.67 8.24
CA VAL A 60 1.67 -6.03 7.75
C VAL A 60 2.33 -7.02 8.71
N ASP A 61 1.59 -8.08 9.06
CA ASP A 61 2.09 -9.15 9.90
C ASP A 61 3.18 -9.99 9.18
N PRO A 62 4.02 -10.76 9.90
CA PRO A 62 5.13 -11.50 9.28
C PRO A 62 4.72 -12.48 8.17
N THR A 63 3.53 -13.09 8.27
CA THR A 63 3.03 -14.05 7.27
C THR A 63 2.64 -13.32 5.99
N SER A 64 1.91 -12.22 6.14
CA SER A 64 1.53 -11.36 5.02
C SER A 64 2.75 -10.68 4.37
N ALA A 65 3.79 -10.35 5.15
CA ALA A 65 5.05 -9.80 4.63
C ALA A 65 5.81 -10.86 3.81
N MET A 66 5.80 -12.12 4.23
CA MET A 66 6.36 -13.23 3.45
C MET A 66 5.60 -13.44 2.13
N PHE A 67 4.25 -13.34 2.14
CA PHE A 67 3.45 -13.37 0.92
C PHE A 67 3.85 -12.23 -0.05
N ALA A 68 3.94 -10.99 0.45
CA ALA A 68 4.38 -9.85 -0.34
C ALA A 68 5.79 -10.07 -0.92
N TYR A 69 6.73 -10.58 -0.12
CA TYR A 69 8.08 -10.92 -0.58
C TYR A 69 8.05 -11.87 -1.79
N ARG A 70 7.15 -12.86 -1.75
CA ARG A 70 6.97 -13.84 -2.82
C ARG A 70 6.20 -13.36 -4.05
N LEU A 71 5.42 -12.29 -3.93
CA LEU A 71 4.80 -11.64 -5.09
C LEU A 71 5.83 -10.89 -5.95
N GLY A 72 6.96 -10.48 -5.38
CA GLY A 72 8.01 -9.74 -6.10
C GLY A 72 8.55 -10.47 -7.35
N PRO A 73 8.86 -11.78 -7.28
CA PRO A 73 9.20 -12.56 -8.47
C PRO A 73 8.05 -12.74 -9.46
N VAL A 74 6.81 -12.89 -8.98
CA VAL A 74 5.62 -13.05 -9.84
C VAL A 74 5.38 -11.80 -10.68
N SER A 75 5.53 -10.61 -10.11
CA SER A 75 5.40 -9.34 -10.85
C SER A 75 6.43 -9.13 -11.95
N ARG A 76 7.48 -9.97 -12.02
CA ARG A 76 8.43 -9.95 -13.13
C ARG A 76 8.07 -10.88 -14.28
N GLN A 77 7.31 -11.93 -14.00
CA GLN A 77 6.96 -12.97 -14.96
C GLN A 77 5.59 -12.72 -15.58
N GLU A 78 4.74 -12.00 -14.85
CA GLU A 78 3.37 -11.68 -15.20
C GLU A 78 3.21 -10.18 -15.47
N PRO A 79 2.16 -9.73 -16.20
CA PRO A 79 1.85 -8.32 -16.37
C PRO A 79 1.24 -7.72 -15.08
N LEU A 80 1.93 -7.87 -13.95
CA LEU A 80 1.52 -7.44 -12.62
C LEU A 80 2.45 -6.32 -12.13
N LEU A 81 1.87 -5.18 -11.76
CA LEU A 81 2.56 -4.08 -11.09
C LEU A 81 2.16 -4.04 -9.61
N LEU A 82 3.15 -4.03 -8.71
CA LEU A 82 2.95 -3.81 -7.27
C LEU A 82 3.32 -2.37 -6.94
N ALA A 83 2.35 -1.59 -6.48
CA ALA A 83 2.57 -0.25 -5.92
C ALA A 83 2.42 -0.35 -4.40
N VAL A 84 3.45 0.07 -3.66
CA VAL A 84 3.48 -0.11 -2.22
C VAL A 84 3.83 1.19 -1.52
N ALA A 85 3.04 1.55 -0.52
CA ALA A 85 3.25 2.72 0.32
C ALA A 85 3.59 2.27 1.75
N CYS A 86 4.56 2.95 2.36
CA CYS A 86 5.00 2.66 3.71
C CYS A 86 5.53 3.92 4.41
N ARG A 87 5.47 3.93 5.74
CA ARG A 87 6.03 5.00 6.58
C ARG A 87 7.45 4.64 7.00
N THR A 88 8.43 5.33 6.44
CA THR A 88 9.87 5.08 6.70
C THR A 88 10.26 5.13 8.17
N GLY A 89 9.59 5.97 8.99
CA GLY A 89 9.84 6.07 10.44
C GLY A 89 9.12 5.01 11.30
N GLN A 90 8.40 4.07 10.70
CA GLN A 90 7.63 3.03 11.40
C GLN A 90 7.92 1.62 10.88
N LEU A 91 9.00 1.43 10.12
CA LEU A 91 9.36 0.13 9.59
C LEU A 91 9.99 -0.72 10.68
N ASP A 92 9.50 -1.94 10.85
CA ASP A 92 10.15 -2.96 11.66
C ASP A 92 11.11 -3.81 10.80
N THR A 93 11.80 -4.74 11.47
CA THR A 93 12.83 -5.57 10.84
C THR A 93 12.30 -6.47 9.73
N HIS A 94 11.05 -6.95 9.77
CA HIS A 94 10.53 -7.83 8.71
C HIS A 94 10.15 -7.03 7.47
N ILE A 95 9.61 -5.82 7.63
CA ILE A 95 9.34 -4.93 6.48
C ILE A 95 10.65 -4.43 5.85
N GLU A 96 11.65 -4.06 6.64
CA GLU A 96 12.98 -3.71 6.12
C GLU A 96 13.59 -4.85 5.28
N ARG A 97 13.48 -6.09 5.77
CA ARG A 97 13.95 -7.29 5.05
C ARG A 97 13.17 -7.53 3.77
N LEU A 98 11.86 -7.32 3.78
CA LEU A 98 11.00 -7.39 2.60
C LEU A 98 11.46 -6.41 1.52
N LEU A 99 11.61 -5.13 1.89
CA LEU A 99 12.04 -4.07 0.96
C LEU A 99 13.44 -4.31 0.41
N CYS A 100 14.41 -4.65 1.27
CA CYS A 100 15.76 -5.02 0.84
C CYS A 100 15.75 -6.29 -0.04
N GLY A 101 14.83 -7.21 0.25
CA GLY A 101 14.58 -8.42 -0.52
C GLY A 101 14.18 -8.11 -1.96
N TRP A 102 13.16 -7.28 -2.15
CA TRP A 102 12.72 -6.83 -3.48
C TRP A 102 13.82 -6.09 -4.25
N GLN A 103 14.58 -5.23 -3.58
CA GLN A 103 15.74 -4.55 -4.19
C GLN A 103 16.80 -5.55 -4.67
N ARG A 104 17.16 -6.54 -3.83
CA ARG A 104 18.18 -7.55 -4.17
C ARG A 104 17.75 -8.48 -5.31
N GLN A 105 16.47 -8.78 -5.40
CA GLN A 105 15.94 -9.64 -6.46
C GLN A 105 16.04 -9.01 -7.85
N ARG A 106 16.54 -7.77 -8.00
CA ARG A 106 16.58 -7.02 -9.27
C ARG A 106 15.21 -6.94 -9.95
N ALA A 107 14.14 -7.01 -9.17
CA ALA A 107 12.85 -6.58 -9.68
C ALA A 107 12.98 -5.09 -10.07
N PRO A 108 12.36 -4.64 -11.17
CA PRO A 108 12.31 -3.23 -11.51
C PRO A 108 11.44 -2.50 -10.47
N ALA A 109 12.00 -2.28 -9.28
CA ALA A 109 11.37 -1.56 -8.20
C ALA A 109 11.86 -0.11 -8.23
N THR A 110 10.93 0.83 -8.37
CA THR A 110 11.21 2.25 -8.21
C THR A 110 10.77 2.67 -6.83
N GLN A 111 11.68 3.25 -6.05
CA GLN A 111 11.36 3.86 -4.77
C GLN A 111 11.18 5.36 -4.96
N THR A 112 10.02 5.86 -4.56
CA THR A 112 9.72 7.30 -4.56
C THR A 112 9.56 7.78 -3.14
N GLU A 113 10.49 8.62 -2.68
CA GLU A 113 10.35 9.31 -1.40
C GLU A 113 9.37 10.48 -1.57
N LEU A 114 8.28 10.47 -0.80
CA LEU A 114 7.35 11.59 -0.77
C LEU A 114 7.93 12.70 0.10
N ARG A 115 8.26 13.82 -0.54
CA ARG A 115 8.75 15.04 0.11
C ARG A 115 7.57 15.97 0.43
N PRO A 116 7.73 16.90 1.38
CA PRO A 116 6.77 17.98 1.56
C PRO A 116 6.42 18.65 0.22
N PRO A 117 5.15 19.04 0.00
CA PRO A 117 4.74 19.69 -1.23
C PRO A 117 5.51 20.99 -1.45
N ALA A 118 5.81 21.29 -2.70
CA ALA A 118 6.36 22.60 -3.07
C ALA A 118 5.35 23.71 -2.73
N SER A 119 5.84 24.93 -2.48
CA SER A 119 4.99 26.08 -2.16
C SER A 119 3.90 26.33 -3.21
N SER A 120 4.19 26.11 -4.50
CA SER A 120 3.19 26.21 -5.57
C SER A 120 2.09 25.16 -5.47
N ALA A 121 2.40 23.95 -5.04
CA ALA A 121 1.40 22.90 -4.80
C ALA A 121 0.57 23.20 -3.54
N VAL A 122 1.18 23.81 -2.52
CA VAL A 122 0.45 24.33 -1.35
C VAL A 122 -0.51 25.44 -1.77
N ASP A 123 -0.07 26.42 -2.57
CA ASP A 123 -0.93 27.50 -3.06
C ASP A 123 -2.11 26.95 -3.88
N GLN A 124 -1.87 25.94 -4.75
CA GLN A 124 -2.94 25.26 -5.49
C GLN A 124 -3.93 24.53 -4.57
N LEU A 125 -3.43 23.86 -3.53
CA LEU A 125 -4.28 23.21 -2.53
C LEU A 125 -5.15 24.24 -1.79
N LEU A 126 -4.54 25.35 -1.32
CA LEU A 126 -5.26 26.42 -0.63
C LEU A 126 -6.33 27.06 -1.53
N ALA A 127 -6.01 27.26 -2.81
CA ALA A 127 -6.95 27.83 -3.77
C ALA A 127 -8.14 26.89 -4.02
N ALA A 128 -7.89 25.59 -4.11
CA ALA A 128 -8.94 24.58 -4.27
C ALA A 128 -9.86 24.50 -3.04
N GLU A 129 -9.30 24.57 -1.83
CA GLU A 129 -10.06 24.51 -0.57
C GLU A 129 -10.88 25.78 -0.29
N THR A 130 -10.35 26.95 -0.64
CA THR A 130 -11.00 28.25 -0.36
C THR A 130 -11.81 28.79 -1.53
N LEU A 131 -11.69 28.17 -2.72
CA LEU A 131 -12.24 28.67 -4.00
C LEU A 131 -11.76 30.10 -4.33
N ALA A 132 -10.59 30.50 -3.83
CA ALA A 132 -10.01 31.83 -4.01
C ALA A 132 -8.46 31.76 -4.00
N GLU A 133 -7.80 32.71 -4.67
CA GLU A 133 -6.33 32.79 -4.64
C GLU A 133 -5.82 33.05 -3.20
N PRO A 134 -4.87 32.27 -2.67
CA PRO A 134 -4.37 32.44 -1.32
C PRO A 134 -3.64 33.78 -1.16
N GLY A 135 -4.03 34.52 -0.12
CA GLY A 135 -3.37 35.75 0.28
C GLY A 135 -2.12 35.49 1.14
N PRO A 136 -1.40 36.55 1.55
CA PRO A 136 -0.24 36.43 2.42
C PRO A 136 -0.56 35.77 3.78
N GLN A 137 -1.76 36.00 4.31
CA GLN A 137 -2.17 35.45 5.60
C GLN A 137 -2.43 33.94 5.52
N GLU A 138 -3.12 33.48 4.48
CA GLU A 138 -3.38 32.06 4.24
C GLU A 138 -2.07 31.30 4.03
N ARG A 139 -1.11 31.88 3.30
CA ARG A 139 0.23 31.31 3.15
C ARG A 139 0.99 31.24 4.47
N ALA A 140 0.88 32.26 5.31
CA ALA A 140 1.52 32.28 6.63
C ALA A 140 0.94 31.19 7.55
N TRP A 141 -0.37 30.97 7.52
CA TRP A 141 -1.01 29.86 8.23
C TRP A 141 -0.61 28.51 7.69
N ALA A 142 -0.59 28.35 6.35
CA ALA A 142 -0.16 27.12 5.71
C ALA A 142 1.30 26.75 6.05
N ALA A 143 2.18 27.74 6.26
CA ALA A 143 3.55 27.50 6.73
C ALA A 143 3.58 26.82 8.12
N GLY A 144 2.57 27.04 8.96
CA GLY A 144 2.40 26.36 10.25
C GLY A 144 2.18 24.85 10.14
N ALA A 145 1.82 24.33 8.96
CA ALA A 145 1.70 22.90 8.71
C ALA A 145 3.06 22.16 8.65
N ALA A 146 4.18 22.90 8.67
CA ALA A 146 5.54 22.34 8.56
C ALA A 146 5.72 21.38 7.38
N GLY A 147 5.02 21.65 6.26
CA GLY A 147 5.08 20.83 5.06
C GLY A 147 4.24 19.55 5.12
N ASN A 148 3.35 19.40 6.09
CA ASN A 148 2.40 18.28 6.15
C ASN A 148 1.07 18.66 5.48
N PRO A 149 0.72 18.04 4.34
CA PRO A 149 -0.52 18.32 3.62
C PRO A 149 -1.79 18.16 4.46
N TYR A 150 -1.78 17.21 5.39
CA TYR A 150 -2.93 16.90 6.25
C TYR A 150 -3.37 18.12 7.09
N TYR A 151 -2.43 18.97 7.51
CA TYR A 151 -2.72 20.09 8.39
C TYR A 151 -3.24 21.33 7.65
N HIS A 152 -3.07 21.45 6.33
CA HIS A 152 -3.48 22.68 5.62
C HIS A 152 -4.98 22.98 5.74
N PRO A 153 -5.91 22.03 5.48
CA PRO A 153 -7.34 22.31 5.63
C PRO A 153 -7.74 22.63 7.08
N GLN A 154 -7.07 22.01 8.05
CA GLN A 154 -7.35 22.22 9.48
C GLN A 154 -6.95 23.62 9.94
N LEU A 155 -5.79 24.10 9.48
CA LEU A 155 -5.30 25.44 9.78
C LEU A 155 -6.16 26.53 9.12
N ILE A 156 -6.69 26.27 7.92
CA ILE A 156 -7.64 27.17 7.26
C ILE A 156 -8.99 27.18 8.00
N ALA A 157 -9.50 26.02 8.41
CA ALA A 157 -10.77 25.90 9.10
C ALA A 157 -10.76 26.53 10.51
N ALA A 158 -9.59 26.63 11.14
CA ALA A 158 -9.40 27.25 12.45
C ALA A 158 -9.32 28.79 12.42
N ARG A 159 -9.56 29.43 11.26
CA ARG A 159 -9.73 30.88 11.12
C ARG A 159 -10.97 31.39 11.86
#